data_AF-A0A090W280-F1
#
_entry.id   AF-A0A090W280-F1
#
_cell.length_a   1.000
_cell.length_b   1.000
_cell.length_c   1.000
_cell.angle_alpha   90.00
_cell.angle_beta   90.00
_cell.angle_gamma   90.00
#
_symmetry.space_group_name_H-M   'P 1'
#
loop_
_entity.id
_entity.type
_entity.pdbx_description
1 polymer ?
#
loop_
_entity_poly.entity_id
_entity_poly.type
_entity_poly.pdbx_seq_one_letter_code
_entity_poly.pdbx_strand_id
1 'polypeptide(L)'
;MRRDREKLEDYAKRHNINKTYTDADALINDSSIDAVYIATPPDSHKLYALKVAAAEKPCCIEKPLSPSYADSLEICNAFMEKTFHYL
;
A
#
# COMPACT_ATOMS: atom_id res chain seq x y z
N MET A 1 5.68 -0.23 5.65
CA MET A 1 5.74 0.63 6.85
C MET A 1 5.39 -0.19 8.09
N ARG A 2 5.89 0.18 9.26
CA ARG A 2 5.50 -0.44 10.54
C ARG A 2 5.59 0.59 11.67
N ARG A 3 4.57 0.63 12.53
CA ARG A 3 4.45 1.58 13.65
C ARG A 3 5.45 1.32 14.78
N ASP A 4 5.75 0.05 15.01
CA ASP A 4 6.70 -0.41 16.02
C ASP A 4 8.11 -0.41 15.42
N ARG A 5 8.97 0.49 15.93
CA ARG A 5 10.29 0.74 15.39
C ARG A 5 11.24 -0.44 15.57
N GLU A 6 11.23 -1.09 16.72
CA GLU A 6 12.10 -2.25 16.97
C GLU A 6 11.78 -3.39 16.02
N LYS A 7 10.49 -3.68 15.84
CA LYS A 7 10.05 -4.72 14.89
C LYS A 7 10.25 -4.32 13.43
N LEU A 8 10.31 -3.03 13.12
CA LEU A 8 10.64 -2.53 11.78
C LEU A 8 12.12 -2.77 11.47
N GLU A 9 13.00 -2.42 12.42
CA GLU A 9 14.44 -2.59 12.30
C GLU A 9 14.84 -4.07 12.24
N ASP A 10 14.23 -4.94 13.05
CA ASP A 10 14.42 -6.40 12.96
C ASP A 10 14.04 -6.93 11.56
N TYR A 11 12.86 -6.57 11.07
CA TYR A 11 12.39 -7.03 9.75
C TYR A 11 13.33 -6.54 8.64
N ALA A 12 13.74 -5.28 8.69
CA ALA A 12 14.65 -4.72 7.70
C ALA A 12 16.01 -5.44 7.68
N LYS A 13 16.56 -5.76 8.86
CA LYS A 13 17.81 -6.49 8.99
C LYS A 13 17.70 -7.91 8.41
N ARG A 14 16.64 -8.64 8.72
CA ARG A 14 16.44 -10.03 8.25
C ARG A 14 16.24 -10.13 6.74
N HIS A 15 15.71 -9.08 6.11
CA HIS A 15 15.36 -9.07 4.69
C HIS A 15 16.24 -8.12 3.85
N ASN A 16 17.32 -7.58 4.42
CA ASN A 16 18.24 -6.64 3.75
C ASN A 16 17.53 -5.45 3.11
N ILE A 17 16.61 -4.84 3.85
CA ILE A 17 15.83 -3.69 3.37
C ILE A 17 16.57 -2.41 3.73
N ASN A 18 17.01 -1.68 2.70
CA ASN A 18 17.84 -0.49 2.86
C ASN A 18 17.07 0.76 3.34
N LYS A 19 15.75 0.79 3.14
CA LYS A 19 14.91 1.96 3.43
C LYS A 19 13.65 1.53 4.16
N THR A 20 13.41 2.13 5.32
CA THR A 20 12.28 1.80 6.19
C THR A 20 11.45 3.04 6.48
N TYR A 21 10.18 2.82 6.82
CA TYR A 21 9.21 3.87 7.06
C TYR A 21 8.34 3.53 8.26
N THR A 22 8.18 4.49 9.17
CA THR A 22 7.20 4.44 10.26
C THR A 22 5.89 5.11 9.89
N ASP A 23 5.89 5.89 8.81
CA ASP A 23 4.73 6.59 8.27
C ASP A 23 4.33 6.02 6.90
N ALA A 24 3.02 5.86 6.66
CA ALA A 24 2.52 5.28 5.43
C ALA A 24 2.60 6.27 4.26
N ASP A 25 2.31 7.55 4.51
CA ASP A 25 2.28 8.58 3.47
C ASP A 25 3.69 8.85 2.93
N ALA A 26 4.70 8.85 3.80
CA ALA A 26 6.10 8.93 3.41
C ALA A 26 6.54 7.75 2.52
N LEU A 27 6.07 6.54 2.79
CA LEU A 27 6.35 5.37 1.95
C LEU A 27 5.63 5.49 0.60
N ILE A 28 4.33 5.79 0.63
CA ILE A 28 3.49 5.83 -0.57
C ILE A 28 3.98 6.91 -1.54
N ASN A 29 4.39 8.08 -1.04
CA ASN A 29 4.82 9.21 -1.86
C ASN A 29 6.32 9.20 -2.23
N ASP A 30 7.09 8.19 -1.82
CA ASP A 30 8.50 8.09 -2.20
C ASP A 30 8.64 7.79 -3.69
N SER A 31 9.19 8.72 -4.48
CA SER A 31 9.36 8.55 -5.93
C SER A 31 10.29 7.40 -6.33
N SER A 32 11.09 6.85 -5.40
CA SER A 32 11.94 5.68 -5.66
C SER A 32 11.22 4.33 -5.50
N ILE A 33 9.93 4.33 -5.12
CA ILE A 33 9.10 3.13 -4.99
C ILE A 33 8.17 3.01 -6.18
N ASP A 34 8.32 1.92 -6.94
CA ASP A 34 7.51 1.65 -8.13
C ASP A 34 6.10 1.14 -7.81
N ALA A 35 5.94 0.32 -6.78
CA ALA A 35 4.67 -0.31 -6.43
C ALA A 35 4.52 -0.53 -4.92
N VAL A 36 3.27 -0.67 -4.45
CA VAL A 36 2.95 -0.86 -3.02
C VAL A 36 2.23 -2.17 -2.79
N TYR A 37 2.66 -2.89 -1.74
CA TYR A 37 1.96 -4.08 -1.23
C TYR A 37 1.31 -3.78 0.13
N ILE A 38 -0.01 -3.90 0.20
CA ILE A 38 -0.81 -3.66 1.40
C ILE A 38 -1.13 -5.01 2.05
N ALA A 39 -0.41 -5.31 3.14
CA ALA A 39 -0.63 -6.48 3.99
C ALA A 39 -1.01 -6.07 5.43
N THR A 40 -1.90 -5.08 5.54
CA THR A 40 -2.46 -4.63 6.82
C THR A 40 -3.72 -5.44 7.14
N PRO A 41 -4.37 -5.24 8.30
CA PRO A 41 -5.67 -5.87 8.53
C PRO A 41 -6.72 -5.34 7.52
N PRO A 42 -7.71 -6.17 7.09
CA PRO A 42 -8.59 -5.83 5.97
C PRO A 42 -9.41 -4.54 6.13
N ASP A 43 -9.74 -4.17 7.36
CA ASP A 43 -10.43 -2.92 7.71
C ASP A 43 -9.67 -1.66 7.27
N SER A 44 -8.35 -1.74 7.15
CA SER A 44 -7.47 -0.65 6.75
C SER A 44 -7.07 -0.67 5.28
N HIS A 45 -7.42 -1.72 4.52
CA HIS A 45 -7.05 -1.84 3.11
C HIS A 45 -7.55 -0.67 2.28
N LYS A 46 -8.85 -0.33 2.40
CA LYS A 46 -9.47 0.78 1.65
C LYS A 46 -8.71 2.09 1.84
N LEU A 47 -8.40 2.45 3.09
CA LEU A 47 -7.69 3.68 3.41
C LEU A 47 -6.36 3.79 2.65
N TYR A 48 -5.53 2.73 2.70
CA TYR A 48 -4.22 2.75 2.06
C TYR A 48 -4.33 2.59 0.54
N ALA A 49 -5.26 1.77 0.05
CA ALA A 49 -5.48 1.55 -1.36
C ALA A 49 -5.84 2.85 -2.10
N LEU A 50 -6.75 3.66 -1.54
CA LEU A 50 -7.11 4.96 -2.10
C LEU A 50 -5.92 5.93 -2.13
N LYS A 51 -5.07 5.92 -1.09
CA LYS A 51 -3.84 6.72 -1.07
C LYS A 51 -2.84 6.29 -2.15
N VAL A 52 -2.67 4.99 -2.34
CA VAL A 52 -1.78 4.44 -3.38
C VAL A 52 -2.31 4.75 -4.78
N ALA A 53 -3.63 4.61 -5.00
CA ALA A 53 -4.28 5.00 -6.26
C ALA A 53 -4.10 6.49 -6.55
N ALA A 54 -4.25 7.35 -5.54
CA ALA A 54 -4.02 8.78 -5.66
C ALA A 54 -2.56 9.14 -5.98
N ALA A 55 -1.60 8.35 -5.48
CA ALA A 55 -0.18 8.46 -5.81
C ALA A 55 0.19 7.83 -7.17
N GLU A 56 -0.79 7.28 -7.90
CA GLU A 56 -0.65 6.72 -9.24
C GLU A 56 0.35 5.56 -9.32
N LYS A 57 0.39 4.74 -8.26
CA LYS A 57 1.26 3.56 -8.17
C LYS A 57 0.46 2.27 -8.29
N PRO A 58 0.99 1.24 -8.97
CA PRO A 58 0.47 -0.11 -8.88
C PRO A 58 0.38 -0.59 -7.43
N CYS A 59 -0.72 -1.29 -7.12
CA CYS A 59 -0.98 -1.78 -5.78
C CYS A 59 -1.37 -3.26 -5.80
N CYS A 60 -0.75 -4.06 -4.94
CA CYS A 60 -1.21 -5.39 -4.59
C CYS A 60 -1.78 -5.37 -3.17
N ILE A 61 -3.00 -5.84 -2.99
CA ILE A 61 -3.71 -5.80 -1.70
C ILE A 61 -3.96 -7.24 -1.26
N GLU A 62 -3.58 -7.56 -0.02
CA GLU A 62 -3.83 -8.89 0.54
C GLU A 62 -5.32 -9.24 0.62
N LYS A 63 -5.60 -10.53 0.61
CA LYS A 63 -6.97 -11.04 0.71
C LYS A 63 -7.42 -11.12 2.18
N PRO A 64 -8.70 -10.81 2.48
CA PRO A 64 -9.72 -10.28 1.57
C PRO A 64 -9.48 -8.80 1.21
N LEU A 65 -9.95 -8.38 0.02
CA LEU A 65 -9.75 -7.02 -0.49
C LEU A 65 -10.24 -5.94 0.51
N SER A 66 -11.42 -6.12 1.07
CA SER A 66 -11.94 -5.31 2.19
C SER A 66 -13.07 -6.08 2.92
N PRO A 67 -13.58 -5.59 4.06
CA PRO A 67 -14.64 -6.28 4.82
C PRO A 67 -16.02 -6.27 4.14
N SER A 68 -16.22 -5.45 3.09
CA SER A 68 -17.51 -5.29 2.43
C SER A 68 -17.40 -5.22 0.90
N TYR A 69 -18.48 -5.54 0.20
CA TYR A 69 -18.55 -5.38 -1.25
C TYR A 69 -18.44 -3.91 -1.67
N ALA A 70 -19.11 -3.01 -0.94
CA ALA A 70 -19.11 -1.58 -1.24
C ALA A 70 -17.69 -0.99 -1.17
N ASP A 71 -16.94 -1.31 -0.10
CA ASP A 71 -15.56 -0.87 0.05
C ASP A 71 -14.64 -1.46 -1.04
N SER A 72 -14.86 -2.73 -1.39
CA SER A 72 -14.12 -3.40 -2.46
C SER A 72 -14.35 -2.71 -3.81
N LEU A 73 -15.60 -2.34 -4.09
CA LEU A 73 -15.98 -1.65 -5.34
C LEU A 73 -15.36 -0.26 -5.42
N GLU A 74 -15.35 0.50 -4.31
CA GLU A 74 -14.68 1.81 -4.25
C GLU A 74 -13.18 1.70 -4.52
N ILE A 75 -12.51 0.68 -3.96
CA ILE A 75 -11.09 0.43 -4.24
C ILE A 75 -10.88 0.15 -5.73
N CYS A 76 -11.66 -0.76 -6.34
CA CYS A 76 -11.54 -1.08 -7.75
C CYS A 76 -11.76 0.16 -8.65
N ASN A 77 -12.79 0.95 -8.37
CA ASN A 77 -13.09 2.16 -9.14
C ASN A 77 -11.94 3.17 -9.08
N ALA A 78 -11.34 3.38 -7.90
CA ALA A 78 -10.22 4.30 -7.74
C ALA A 78 -8.99 3.90 -8.60
N PHE A 79 -8.73 2.61 -8.78
CA PHE A 79 -7.65 2.14 -9.66
C PHE A 79 -8.04 2.08 -11.14
N MET A 80 -9.33 1.90 -11.48
CA MET A 80 -9.80 1.91 -12.88
C MET A 80 -9.87 3.32 -13.48
N GLU A 81 -10.23 4.32 -12.70
CA GLU A 81 -10.23 5.73 -13.13
C GLU A 81 -8.81 6.24 -13.47
N LYS A 82 -7.80 5.58 -12.91
CA LYS A 82 -6.39 5.86 -13.16
C LYS A 82 -5.91 4.98 -14.31
N THR A 83 -5.83 5.54 -15.51
CA THR A 83 -5.31 4.82 -16.69
C THR A 83 -3.82 4.55 -16.51
N PHE A 84 -3.47 3.33 -16.07
CA PHE A 84 -2.11 2.81 -16.21
C PHE A 84 -1.86 2.53 -17.69
N HIS A 85 -1.36 3.54 -18.42
CA HIS A 85 -0.88 3.37 -19.79
C HIS A 85 0.39 2.52 -19.79
N TYR A 86 0.25 1.20 -19.89
CA TYR A 86 1.33 0.36 -20.42
C TYR A 86 1.22 0.38 -21.94
N LEU A 87 2.22 0.99 -22.60
CA LEU A 87 2.56 0.71 -24.00
C LEU A 87 3.06 -0.74 -24.12
#